data_AF-A0A7H8V4P1-F1
#
_entry.id   AF-A0A7H8V4P1-F1
#
_cell.length_a   1.000
_cell.length_b   1.000
_cell.length_c   1.000
_cell.angle_alpha   90.00
_cell.angle_beta   90.00
_cell.angle_gamma   90.00
#
_symmetry.space_group_name_H-M   'P 1'
#
loop_
_entity.id
_entity.type
_entity.pdbx_description
1 polymer ?
#
loop_
_entity_poly.entity_id
_entity_poly.type
_entity_poly.pdbx_seq_one_letter_code
_entity_poly.pdbx_strand_id
1 'polypeptide(L)'
;MKKKLLTSILLSTVILSQGAALVSVKAETTDEKIAAQDSKINSLTEQQQSAQAQVNEIQGQVSAIQKQQEELKAENEKLSAESARLSAEIDELSKNIVARNESLANQARSAQTNGTATSYINTVVNSSSITEAISRVAAMSEIVSANNKMLEQQKKDKEAIAEKQVANNEAINTVIANQEKLADDEQTLATKQAELKAAQASLAAEKATAENEKNSLLEEKAAAEKAAAEAAAREAAYKAEQEAQRQAVEASGNTTLQAQVQAVVNSPSSSEAPAAAAPAVTQSVVRANRPVYSSSASSYPVGQCTWGAKTLAPWAGDYWGNGGQWSASAAAAGFRVGSQPEVGAIACWTDGGYGHVAVVTAVQSTTSIQVSEANYLGQQSIGNYRGWFNPTTAQGTVSYIYPN
;
A
#
# COMPACT_ATOMS: atom_id res chain seq x y z
N MET A 1 -1.63 -12.04 -22.83
CA MET A 1 -2.63 -12.96 -23.42
C MET A 1 -3.24 -13.77 -22.28
N LYS A 2 -4.50 -13.47 -21.91
CA LYS A 2 -5.20 -14.03 -20.75
C LYS A 2 -5.73 -15.43 -21.09
N LYS A 3 -5.20 -16.49 -20.47
CA LYS A 3 -5.80 -17.83 -20.56
C LYS A 3 -6.88 -17.94 -19.48
N LYS A 4 -8.14 -17.79 -19.88
CA LYS A 4 -9.30 -18.08 -19.03
C LYS A 4 -9.39 -19.60 -18.88
N LEU A 5 -9.13 -20.12 -17.69
CA LEU A 5 -9.44 -21.51 -17.34
C LEU A 5 -10.93 -21.57 -17.02
N LEU A 6 -11.70 -22.12 -17.95
CA LEU A 6 -13.10 -22.48 -17.79
C LEU A 6 -13.17 -23.75 -16.94
N THR A 7 -13.48 -23.63 -15.66
CA THR A 7 -13.78 -24.75 -14.77
C THR A 7 -15.22 -25.21 -15.06
N SER A 8 -15.36 -26.14 -16.00
CA SER A 8 -16.64 -26.79 -16.31
C SER A 8 -17.00 -27.76 -15.19
N ILE A 9 -17.92 -27.35 -14.32
CA ILE A 9 -18.63 -28.25 -13.39
C ILE A 9 -19.61 -29.08 -14.24
N LEU A 10 -19.20 -30.28 -14.62
CA LEU A 10 -20.06 -31.29 -15.25
C LEU A 10 -20.82 -32.05 -14.15
N LEU A 11 -21.92 -31.47 -13.67
CA LEU A 11 -22.98 -32.24 -13.00
C LEU A 11 -23.76 -33.00 -14.10
N SER A 12 -23.33 -34.22 -14.39
CA SER A 12 -24.07 -35.15 -15.24
C SER A 12 -25.09 -35.94 -14.41
N THR A 13 -26.24 -35.33 -14.13
CA THR A 13 -27.44 -36.07 -13.67
C THR A 13 -28.00 -36.90 -14.83
N VAL A 14 -27.70 -38.20 -14.83
CA VAL A 14 -28.39 -39.16 -15.69
C VAL A 14 -29.66 -39.61 -14.96
N ILE A 15 -30.80 -39.03 -15.35
CA ILE A 15 -32.13 -39.53 -14.98
C ILE A 15 -32.52 -40.58 -16.03
N LEU A 16 -32.43 -41.87 -15.68
CA LEU A 16 -33.00 -42.95 -16.49
C LEU A 16 -34.51 -43.05 -16.18
N SER A 17 -35.33 -42.52 -17.08
CA SER A 17 -36.78 -42.73 -17.10
C SER A 17 -37.10 -44.17 -17.54
N GLN A 18 -37.80 -44.93 -16.70
CA GLN A 18 -38.26 -46.28 -17.02
C GLN A 18 -39.49 -46.24 -17.95
N GLY A 19 -39.31 -46.68 -19.20
CA GLY A 19 -40.40 -47.05 -20.11
C GLY A 19 -40.57 -48.57 -20.11
N ALA A 20 -41.73 -49.05 -19.68
CA ALA A 20 -42.06 -50.48 -19.66
C ALA A 20 -42.20 -51.03 -21.09
N ALA A 21 -41.32 -51.96 -21.47
CA ALA A 21 -41.49 -52.82 -22.64
C ALA A 21 -41.60 -54.28 -22.19
N LEU A 22 -42.58 -54.97 -22.78
CA LEU A 22 -43.03 -56.31 -22.46
C LEU A 22 -41.91 -57.36 -22.55
N VAL A 23 -41.81 -58.18 -21.50
CA VAL A 23 -40.74 -59.16 -21.26
C VAL A 23 -40.88 -60.36 -22.18
N SER A 24 -39.87 -60.63 -23.01
CA SER A 24 -39.61 -61.97 -23.55
C SER A 24 -38.59 -62.62 -22.63
N VAL A 25 -39.03 -63.62 -21.86
CA VAL A 25 -38.17 -64.39 -20.97
C VAL A 25 -37.35 -65.36 -21.82
N LYS A 26 -36.17 -64.95 -22.25
CA LYS A 26 -35.09 -65.89 -22.57
C LYS A 26 -34.40 -66.25 -21.27
N ALA A 27 -34.18 -67.55 -21.04
CA ALA A 27 -33.32 -68.00 -19.96
C ALA A 27 -31.89 -67.55 -20.31
N GLU A 28 -31.40 -66.51 -19.65
CA GLU A 28 -29.98 -66.14 -19.74
C GLU A 28 -29.15 -67.34 -19.32
N THR A 29 -28.21 -67.73 -20.18
CA THR A 29 -27.27 -68.80 -19.86
C THR A 29 -26.33 -68.34 -18.74
N THR A 30 -25.72 -69.29 -18.02
CA THR A 30 -24.70 -68.96 -17.02
C THR A 30 -23.58 -68.11 -17.61
N ASP A 31 -23.21 -68.36 -18.87
CA ASP A 31 -22.19 -67.60 -19.60
C ASP A 31 -22.61 -66.15 -19.90
N GLU A 32 -23.88 -65.91 -20.25
CA GLU A 32 -24.42 -64.55 -20.43
C GLU A 32 -24.44 -63.75 -19.12
N LYS A 33 -24.76 -64.40 -18.00
CA LYS A 33 -24.70 -63.78 -16.66
C LYS A 33 -23.28 -63.48 -16.21
N ILE A 34 -22.32 -64.36 -16.51
CA ILE A 34 -20.90 -64.14 -16.25
C ILE A 34 -20.41 -62.96 -17.08
N ALA A 35 -20.68 -62.92 -18.38
CA ALA A 35 -20.28 -61.81 -19.25
C ALA A 35 -20.88 -60.47 -18.82
N ALA A 36 -22.14 -60.45 -18.37
CA ALA A 36 -22.78 -59.26 -17.81
C ALA A 36 -22.11 -58.80 -16.49
N GLN A 37 -21.75 -59.75 -15.62
CA GLN A 37 -21.08 -59.45 -14.36
C GLN A 37 -19.64 -58.97 -14.58
N ASP A 38 -18.90 -59.56 -15.53
CA ASP A 38 -17.56 -59.13 -15.93
C ASP A 38 -17.58 -57.70 -16.50
N SER A 39 -18.58 -57.40 -17.35
CA SER A 39 -18.79 -56.04 -17.88
C SER A 39 -19.03 -55.02 -16.75
N LYS A 40 -19.80 -55.43 -15.72
CA LYS A 40 -20.08 -54.59 -14.55
C LYS A 40 -18.84 -54.39 -13.67
N ILE A 41 -18.02 -55.43 -13.47
CA ILE A 41 -16.76 -55.35 -12.74
C ILE A 41 -15.78 -54.41 -13.45
N ASN A 42 -15.65 -54.53 -14.77
CA ASN A 42 -14.79 -53.64 -15.56
C ASN A 42 -15.22 -52.18 -15.43
N SER A 43 -16.52 -51.89 -15.57
CA SER A 43 -17.04 -50.54 -15.41
C SER A 43 -16.83 -49.97 -14.00
N LEU A 44 -17.02 -50.77 -12.95
CA LEU A 44 -16.75 -50.36 -11.57
C LEU A 44 -15.25 -50.11 -11.33
N THR A 45 -14.39 -50.91 -11.94
CA THR A 45 -12.93 -50.74 -11.85
C THR A 45 -12.49 -49.43 -12.52
N GLU A 46 -13.06 -49.10 -13.68
CA GLU A 46 -12.83 -47.82 -14.36
C GLU A 46 -13.32 -46.62 -13.52
N GLN A 47 -14.50 -46.73 -12.89
CA GLN A 47 -15.02 -45.70 -11.99
C GLN A 47 -14.09 -45.47 -10.80
N GLN A 48 -13.65 -46.54 -10.12
CA GLN A 48 -12.73 -46.45 -9.00
C GLN A 48 -11.38 -45.83 -9.39
N GLN A 49 -10.86 -46.16 -10.57
CA GLN A 49 -9.62 -45.54 -11.08
C GLN A 49 -9.81 -44.04 -11.35
N SER A 50 -10.93 -43.65 -11.95
CA SER A 50 -11.27 -42.25 -12.19
C SER A 50 -11.41 -41.47 -10.88
N ALA A 51 -12.15 -42.01 -9.91
CA ALA A 51 -12.31 -41.39 -8.59
C ALA A 51 -10.97 -41.30 -7.83
N GLN A 52 -10.11 -42.32 -7.92
CA GLN A 52 -8.78 -42.27 -7.33
C GLN A 52 -7.88 -41.22 -8.00
N ALA A 53 -7.99 -41.04 -9.32
CA ALA A 53 -7.26 -40.00 -10.04
C ALA A 53 -7.69 -38.59 -9.58
N GLN A 54 -8.99 -38.36 -9.38
CA GLN A 54 -9.51 -37.09 -8.84
C GLN A 54 -8.99 -36.80 -7.43
N VAL A 55 -8.98 -37.80 -6.54
CA VAL A 55 -8.40 -37.66 -5.20
C VAL A 55 -6.92 -37.26 -5.29
N ASN A 56 -6.14 -37.93 -6.14
CA ASN A 56 -4.72 -37.65 -6.30
C ASN A 56 -4.46 -36.24 -6.87
N GLU A 57 -5.29 -35.79 -7.82
CA GLU A 57 -5.18 -34.46 -8.40
C GLU A 57 -5.47 -33.37 -7.35
N ILE A 58 -6.57 -33.48 -6.60
CA ILE A 58 -6.92 -32.51 -5.56
C ILE A 58 -5.88 -32.54 -4.44
N GLN A 59 -5.41 -33.72 -4.02
CA GLN A 59 -4.34 -33.85 -3.04
C GLN A 59 -3.05 -33.14 -3.50
N GLY A 60 -2.70 -33.26 -4.79
CA GLY A 60 -1.57 -32.55 -5.39
C GLY A 60 -1.75 -31.04 -5.34
N GLN A 61 -2.95 -30.52 -5.62
CA GLN A 61 -3.28 -29.10 -5.52
C GLN A 61 -3.17 -28.59 -4.07
N VAL A 62 -3.69 -29.34 -3.09
CA VAL A 62 -3.57 -29.01 -1.65
C VAL A 62 -2.10 -28.90 -1.24
N SER A 63 -1.28 -29.90 -1.57
CA SER A 63 0.15 -29.90 -1.24
C SER A 63 0.91 -28.75 -1.91
N ALA A 64 0.55 -28.40 -3.16
CA ALA A 64 1.16 -27.28 -3.87
C ALA A 64 0.84 -25.93 -3.20
N ILE A 65 -0.43 -25.72 -2.79
CA ILE A 65 -0.84 -24.49 -2.09
C ILE A 65 -0.16 -24.40 -0.73
N GLN A 66 -0.09 -25.50 0.04
CA GLN A 66 0.59 -25.51 1.34
C GLN A 66 2.07 -25.16 1.20
N LYS A 67 2.77 -25.76 0.22
CA LYS A 67 4.17 -25.45 -0.06
C LYS A 67 4.36 -23.98 -0.45
N GLN A 68 3.47 -23.44 -1.28
CA GLN A 68 3.51 -22.04 -1.67
C GLN A 68 3.31 -21.08 -0.48
N GLN A 69 2.41 -21.42 0.46
CA GLN A 69 2.24 -20.65 1.68
C GLN A 69 3.50 -20.67 2.56
N GLU A 70 4.20 -21.80 2.66
CA GLU A 70 5.47 -21.90 3.39
C GLU A 70 6.57 -21.05 2.73
N GLU A 71 6.71 -21.13 1.40
CA GLU A 71 7.68 -20.34 0.64
C GLU A 71 7.43 -18.84 0.79
N LEU A 72 6.18 -18.37 0.68
CA LEU A 72 5.81 -16.96 0.85
C LEU A 72 6.04 -16.47 2.29
N LYS A 73 5.76 -17.29 3.30
CA LYS A 73 6.04 -16.95 4.71
C LYS A 73 7.53 -16.78 4.95
N ALA A 74 8.35 -17.72 4.47
CA ALA A 74 9.80 -17.65 4.59
C ALA A 74 10.38 -16.43 3.83
N GLU A 75 9.86 -16.12 2.65
CA GLU A 75 10.23 -14.92 1.90
C GLU A 75 9.87 -13.64 2.66
N ASN A 76 8.67 -13.57 3.25
CA ASN A 76 8.25 -12.42 4.05
C ASN A 76 9.12 -12.20 5.29
N GLU A 77 9.53 -13.26 5.98
CA GLU A 77 10.47 -13.16 7.11
C GLU A 77 11.82 -12.58 6.66
N LYS A 78 12.34 -13.08 5.53
CA LYS A 78 13.60 -12.58 4.95
C LYS A 78 13.49 -11.12 4.54
N LEU A 79 12.43 -10.73 3.82
CA LEU A 79 12.20 -9.36 3.37
C LEU A 79 11.97 -8.40 4.55
N SER A 80 11.30 -8.85 5.62
CA SER A 80 11.11 -8.05 6.83
C SER A 80 12.43 -7.81 7.55
N ALA A 81 13.30 -8.82 7.64
CA ALA A 81 14.64 -8.67 8.20
C ALA A 81 15.53 -7.75 7.34
N GLU A 82 15.44 -7.88 6.01
CA GLU A 82 16.15 -7.01 5.08
C GLU A 82 15.66 -5.55 5.18
N SER A 83 14.35 -5.33 5.29
CA SER A 83 13.76 -4.00 5.49
C SER A 83 14.25 -3.35 6.79
N ALA A 84 14.29 -4.11 7.90
CA ALA A 84 14.82 -3.62 9.17
C ALA A 84 16.30 -3.24 9.07
N ARG A 85 17.12 -4.06 8.40
CA ARG A 85 18.54 -3.76 8.15
C ARG A 85 18.71 -2.51 7.29
N LEU A 86 17.98 -2.41 6.18
CA LEU A 86 18.03 -1.25 5.28
C LEU A 86 17.61 0.03 6.00
N SER A 87 16.57 -0.02 6.84
CA SER A 87 16.15 1.12 7.64
C SER A 87 17.24 1.59 8.59
N ALA A 88 17.93 0.67 9.28
CA ALA A 88 19.04 1.02 10.17
C ALA A 88 20.23 1.63 9.42
N GLU A 89 20.58 1.09 8.25
CA GLU A 89 21.64 1.64 7.39
C GLU A 89 21.29 3.04 6.85
N ILE A 90 20.03 3.27 6.46
CA ILE A 90 19.53 4.59 6.04
C ILE A 90 19.63 5.59 7.20
N ASP A 91 19.24 5.20 8.41
CA ASP A 91 19.32 6.07 9.60
C ASP A 91 20.76 6.46 9.93
N GLU A 92 21.70 5.51 9.85
CA GLU A 92 23.12 5.77 10.08
C GLU A 92 23.71 6.69 9.01
N LEU A 93 23.45 6.41 7.73
CA LEU A 93 23.88 7.28 6.62
C LEU A 93 23.29 8.68 6.73
N SER A 94 22.02 8.79 7.14
CA SER A 94 21.33 10.07 7.32
C SER A 94 21.99 10.90 8.43
N LYS A 95 22.28 10.29 9.58
CA LYS A 95 23.02 10.95 10.68
C LYS A 95 24.40 11.43 10.23
N ASN A 96 25.13 10.59 9.49
CA ASN A 96 26.46 10.92 8.97
C ASN A 96 26.39 12.07 7.95
N ILE A 97 25.41 12.07 7.05
CA ILE A 97 25.18 13.14 6.07
C ILE A 97 24.87 14.46 6.76
N VAL A 98 24.00 14.47 7.79
CA VAL A 98 23.64 15.68 8.53
C VAL A 98 24.85 16.25 9.26
N ALA A 99 25.58 15.42 10.01
CA ALA A 99 26.79 15.84 10.72
C ALA A 99 27.88 16.35 9.77
N ARG A 100 28.09 15.67 8.64
CA ARG A 100 29.05 16.08 7.61
C ARG A 100 28.61 17.39 6.93
N ASN A 101 27.31 17.57 6.69
CA ASN A 101 26.77 18.80 6.12
C ASN A 101 27.00 20.01 7.04
N GLU A 102 26.78 19.85 8.34
CA GLU A 102 27.03 20.90 9.33
C GLU A 102 28.52 21.28 9.38
N SER A 103 29.42 20.30 9.40
CA SER A 103 30.86 20.56 9.40
C SER A 103 31.33 21.22 8.09
N LEU A 104 30.85 20.75 6.94
CA LEU A 104 31.11 21.41 5.64
C LEU A 104 30.58 22.85 5.60
N ALA A 105 29.39 23.10 6.15
CA ALA A 105 28.82 24.45 6.22
C ALA A 105 29.63 25.37 7.15
N ASN A 106 30.11 24.86 8.28
CA ASN A 106 30.97 25.61 9.20
C ASN A 106 32.34 25.92 8.59
N GLN A 107 32.93 24.98 7.85
CA GLN A 107 34.17 25.20 7.10
C GLN A 107 34.00 26.20 5.96
N ALA A 108 32.89 26.12 5.21
CA ALA A 108 32.58 27.09 4.16
C ALA A 108 32.36 28.48 4.75
N ARG A 109 31.62 28.58 5.86
CA ARG A 109 31.39 29.84 6.57
C ARG A 109 32.70 30.42 7.10
N SER A 110 33.55 29.63 7.76
CA SER A 110 34.84 30.13 8.28
C SER A 110 35.80 30.58 7.18
N ALA A 111 35.77 29.91 6.01
CA ALA A 111 36.50 30.35 4.83
C ALA A 111 35.96 31.68 4.26
N GLN A 112 34.65 31.92 4.36
CA GLN A 112 33.96 33.07 3.73
C GLN A 112 33.80 34.30 4.65
N THR A 113 33.52 34.14 5.95
CA THR A 113 33.18 35.25 6.87
C THR A 113 34.38 35.86 7.59
N ASN A 114 35.49 35.13 7.77
CA ASN A 114 36.67 35.64 8.49
C ASN A 114 37.55 36.60 7.65
N GLY A 115 37.01 37.27 6.61
CA GLY A 115 37.80 38.18 5.75
C GLY A 115 39.01 37.50 5.08
N THR A 116 38.97 36.18 4.99
CA THR A 116 40.16 35.32 4.95
C THR A 116 40.58 34.91 3.56
N ALA A 117 39.79 35.16 2.51
CA ALA A 117 40.31 35.02 1.15
C ALA A 117 41.54 35.94 0.97
N THR A 118 41.50 37.16 1.54
CA THR A 118 42.64 38.08 1.57
C THR A 118 43.63 37.76 2.69
N SER A 119 43.16 37.30 3.86
CA SER A 119 44.04 36.97 5.01
C SER A 119 44.82 35.65 4.85
N TYR A 120 44.28 34.58 4.25
CA TYR A 120 45.01 33.33 3.96
C TYR A 120 46.05 33.54 2.86
N ILE A 121 45.71 34.34 1.83
CA ILE A 121 46.69 34.80 0.83
C ILE A 121 47.78 35.64 1.52
N ASN A 122 47.42 36.58 2.39
CA ASN A 122 48.39 37.35 3.19
C ASN A 122 49.15 36.50 4.22
N THR A 123 48.64 35.36 4.67
CA THR A 123 49.32 34.47 5.63
C THR A 123 50.40 33.63 4.96
N VAL A 124 50.23 33.33 3.66
CA VAL A 124 51.25 32.73 2.80
C VAL A 124 52.23 33.80 2.30
N VAL A 125 51.76 35.02 2.02
CA VAL A 125 52.59 36.14 1.51
C VAL A 125 53.41 36.85 2.59
N ASN A 126 52.90 36.99 3.83
CA ASN A 126 53.61 37.54 5.00
C ASN A 126 54.31 36.47 5.85
N SER A 127 54.52 35.26 5.34
CA SER A 127 55.28 34.24 6.08
C SER A 127 56.74 34.71 6.25
N SER A 128 57.27 34.64 7.47
CA SER A 128 58.59 35.18 7.84
C SER A 128 59.78 34.49 7.14
N SER A 129 59.56 33.40 6.38
CA SER A 129 60.55 32.70 5.57
C SER A 129 59.92 31.89 4.43
N ILE A 130 60.68 31.59 3.37
CA ILE A 130 60.25 30.73 2.24
C ILE A 130 59.86 29.32 2.72
N THR A 131 60.56 28.79 3.73
CA THR A 131 60.28 27.47 4.31
C THR A 131 58.93 27.44 5.03
N GLU A 132 58.59 28.50 5.78
CA GLU A 132 57.29 28.64 6.45
C GLU A 132 56.14 28.77 5.43
N ALA A 133 56.38 29.47 4.32
CA ALA A 133 55.42 29.58 3.22
C ALA A 133 55.09 28.20 2.60
N ILE A 134 56.12 27.38 2.35
CA ILE A 134 55.98 26.04 1.76
C ILE A 134 55.19 25.11 2.70
N SER A 135 55.50 25.10 4.00
CA SER A 135 54.77 24.29 4.99
C SER A 135 53.30 24.70 5.09
N ARG A 136 52.99 26.00 5.01
CA ARG A 136 51.61 26.50 5.01
C ARG A 136 50.85 26.11 3.75
N VAL A 137 51.48 26.14 2.58
CA VAL A 137 50.87 25.69 1.31
C VAL A 137 50.60 24.18 1.33
N ALA A 138 51.52 23.38 1.88
CA ALA A 138 51.32 21.94 2.05
C ALA A 138 50.14 21.64 2.99
N ALA A 139 50.06 22.32 4.13
CA ALA A 139 48.93 22.20 5.07
C ALA A 139 47.60 22.65 4.42
N MET A 140 47.61 23.72 3.63
CA MET A 140 46.41 24.20 2.91
C MET A 140 45.94 23.19 1.84
N SER A 141 46.88 22.58 1.11
CA SER A 141 46.59 21.52 0.15
C SER A 141 46.00 20.28 0.83
N GLU A 142 46.51 19.92 2.01
CA GLU A 142 45.97 18.81 2.81
C GLU A 142 44.54 19.10 3.31
N ILE A 143 44.26 20.32 3.78
CA ILE A 143 42.90 20.75 4.17
C ILE A 143 41.95 20.70 2.98
N VAL A 144 42.34 21.22 1.81
CA VAL A 144 41.51 21.18 0.59
C VAL A 144 41.25 19.75 0.15
N SER A 145 42.26 18.88 0.22
CA SER A 145 42.13 17.45 -0.09
C SER A 145 41.14 16.75 0.86
N ALA A 146 41.24 17.00 2.17
CA ALA A 146 40.31 16.47 3.16
C ALA A 146 38.86 16.95 2.91
N ASN A 147 38.67 18.22 2.55
CA ASN A 147 37.36 18.79 2.24
C ASN A 147 36.75 18.20 0.96
N ASN A 148 37.57 18.01 -0.08
CA ASN A 148 37.13 17.34 -1.29
C ASN A 148 36.74 15.88 -1.03
N LYS A 149 37.52 15.16 -0.21
CA LYS A 149 37.18 13.79 0.22
C LYS A 149 35.86 13.75 1.00
N MET A 150 35.61 14.74 1.85
CA MET A 150 34.38 14.88 2.62
C MET A 150 33.17 15.14 1.72
N LEU A 151 33.29 16.00 0.70
CA LEU A 151 32.26 16.23 -0.32
C LEU A 151 31.99 14.99 -1.17
N GLU A 152 33.03 14.28 -1.58
CA GLU A 152 32.90 13.03 -2.34
C GLU A 152 32.18 11.96 -1.52
N GLN A 153 32.55 11.80 -0.24
CA GLN A 153 31.85 10.89 0.66
C GLN A 153 30.38 11.32 0.89
N GLN A 154 30.11 12.63 0.96
CA GLN A 154 28.76 13.17 1.08
C GLN A 154 27.90 12.82 -0.13
N LYS A 155 28.47 12.86 -1.33
CA LYS A 155 27.79 12.46 -2.55
C LYS A 155 27.48 10.97 -2.55
N LYS A 156 28.47 10.12 -2.25
CA LYS A 156 28.31 8.66 -2.18
C LYS A 156 27.26 8.22 -1.16
N ASP A 157 27.26 8.82 0.03
CA ASP A 157 26.28 8.46 1.06
C ASP A 157 24.85 8.86 0.65
N LYS A 158 24.68 9.98 -0.07
CA LYS A 158 23.38 10.40 -0.62
C LYS A 158 22.87 9.44 -1.71
N GLU A 159 23.75 9.02 -2.61
CA GLU A 159 23.45 8.02 -3.64
C GLU A 159 23.05 6.69 -2.99
N ALA A 160 23.81 6.24 -1.99
CA ALA A 160 23.52 5.01 -1.24
C ALA A 160 22.17 5.06 -0.49
N ILE A 161 21.77 6.20 0.07
CA ILE A 161 20.44 6.34 0.67
C ILE A 161 19.34 6.16 -0.37
N ALA A 162 19.46 6.80 -1.54
CA ALA A 162 18.44 6.71 -2.58
C ALA A 162 18.25 5.26 -3.05
N GLU A 163 19.35 4.54 -3.30
CA GLU A 163 19.30 3.12 -3.66
C GLU A 163 18.66 2.26 -2.56
N LYS A 164 19.06 2.46 -1.30
CA LYS A 164 18.50 1.72 -0.16
C LYS A 164 17.03 2.03 0.08
N GLN A 165 16.57 3.26 -0.15
CA GLN A 165 15.16 3.64 -0.06
C GLN A 165 14.32 2.93 -1.12
N VAL A 166 14.82 2.81 -2.36
CA VAL A 166 14.12 2.05 -3.42
C VAL A 166 14.04 0.58 -3.04
N ALA A 167 15.16 -0.05 -2.68
CA ALA A 167 15.19 -1.46 -2.28
C ALA A 167 14.29 -1.75 -1.07
N ASN A 168 14.25 -0.85 -0.08
CA ASN A 168 13.39 -1.00 1.09
C ASN A 168 11.90 -0.89 0.73
N ASN A 169 11.52 0.04 -0.16
CA ASN A 169 10.13 0.15 -0.63
C ASN A 169 9.71 -1.07 -1.47
N GLU A 170 10.59 -1.59 -2.32
CA GLU A 170 10.33 -2.82 -3.08
C GLU A 170 10.12 -4.02 -2.16
N ALA A 171 10.95 -4.16 -1.12
CA ALA A 171 10.78 -5.20 -0.11
C ALA A 171 9.41 -5.09 0.61
N ILE A 172 9.02 -3.89 1.04
CA ILE A 172 7.73 -3.65 1.71
C ILE A 172 6.55 -3.96 0.77
N ASN A 173 6.59 -3.47 -0.47
CA ASN A 173 5.54 -3.74 -1.47
C ASN A 173 5.40 -5.23 -1.77
N THR A 174 6.53 -5.96 -1.79
CA THR A 174 6.53 -7.41 -2.02
C THR A 174 5.93 -8.15 -0.83
N VAL A 175 6.23 -7.75 0.42
CA VAL A 175 5.60 -8.32 1.61
C VAL A 175 4.08 -8.12 1.60
N ILE A 176 3.60 -6.93 1.23
CA ILE A 176 2.16 -6.65 1.12
C ILE A 176 1.51 -7.55 0.07
N ALA A 177 2.10 -7.65 -1.13
CA ALA A 177 1.59 -8.51 -2.19
C ALA A 177 1.58 -10.00 -1.76
N ASN A 178 2.62 -10.45 -1.06
CA ASN A 178 2.71 -11.81 -0.53
C ASN A 178 1.66 -12.05 0.57
N GLN A 179 1.31 -11.06 1.40
CA GLN A 179 0.25 -11.15 2.40
C GLN A 179 -1.13 -11.28 1.78
N GLU A 180 -1.43 -10.49 0.74
CA GLU A 180 -2.67 -10.64 -0.04
C GLU A 180 -2.77 -12.04 -0.63
N LYS A 181 -1.68 -12.52 -1.25
CA LYS A 181 -1.61 -13.85 -1.85
C LYS A 181 -1.75 -14.97 -0.83
N LEU A 182 -1.20 -14.82 0.37
CA LEU A 182 -1.39 -15.77 1.47
C LEU A 182 -2.84 -15.87 1.92
N ALA A 183 -3.57 -14.75 1.97
CA ALA A 183 -5.00 -14.73 2.30
C ALA A 183 -5.85 -15.40 1.20
N ASP A 184 -5.52 -15.17 -0.07
CA ASP A 184 -6.15 -15.85 -1.22
C ASP A 184 -5.90 -17.35 -1.21
N ASP A 185 -4.65 -17.75 -0.94
CA ASP A 185 -4.23 -19.15 -0.83
C ASP A 185 -4.93 -19.83 0.36
N GLU A 186 -5.20 -19.12 1.47
CA GLU A 186 -5.92 -19.65 2.63
C GLU A 186 -7.39 -20.00 2.29
N GLN A 187 -8.09 -19.12 1.58
CA GLN A 187 -9.46 -19.40 1.12
C GLN A 187 -9.48 -20.56 0.12
N THR A 188 -8.54 -20.55 -0.84
CA THR A 188 -8.43 -21.60 -1.85
C THR A 188 -8.08 -22.96 -1.21
N LEU A 189 -7.20 -22.97 -0.22
CA LEU A 189 -6.82 -24.18 0.52
C LEU A 189 -8.03 -24.78 1.26
N ALA A 190 -8.82 -23.94 1.93
CA ALA A 190 -10.03 -24.39 2.64
C ALA A 190 -11.03 -25.06 1.68
N THR A 191 -11.26 -24.46 0.51
CA THR A 191 -12.10 -25.07 -0.55
C THR A 191 -11.52 -26.39 -1.02
N LYS A 192 -10.22 -26.45 -1.35
CA LYS A 192 -9.56 -27.66 -1.84
C LYS A 192 -9.53 -28.79 -0.82
N GLN A 193 -9.38 -28.50 0.47
CA GLN A 193 -9.48 -29.50 1.53
C GLN A 193 -10.90 -30.05 1.66
N ALA A 194 -11.93 -29.22 1.50
CA ALA A 194 -13.32 -29.68 1.50
C ALA A 194 -13.64 -30.53 0.26
N GLU A 195 -13.18 -30.13 -0.92
CA GLU A 195 -13.27 -30.92 -2.17
C GLU A 195 -12.55 -32.26 -2.04
N LEU A 196 -11.35 -32.28 -1.45
CA LEU A 196 -10.58 -33.50 -1.20
C LEU A 196 -11.36 -34.47 -0.32
N LYS A 197 -11.96 -33.98 0.77
CA LYS A 197 -12.78 -34.78 1.67
C LYS A 197 -14.00 -35.37 0.94
N ALA A 198 -14.67 -34.58 0.09
CA ALA A 198 -15.79 -35.06 -0.71
C ALA A 198 -15.36 -36.14 -1.72
N ALA A 199 -14.23 -35.94 -2.41
CA ALA A 199 -13.67 -36.91 -3.34
C ALA A 199 -13.27 -38.23 -2.64
N GLN A 200 -12.66 -38.14 -1.45
CA GLN A 200 -12.32 -39.30 -0.63
C GLN A 200 -13.56 -40.08 -0.17
N ALA A 201 -14.61 -39.38 0.28
CA ALA A 201 -15.88 -39.99 0.65
C ALA A 201 -16.58 -40.66 -0.56
N SER A 202 -16.51 -40.05 -1.74
CA SER A 202 -17.04 -40.66 -2.98
C SER A 202 -16.28 -41.93 -3.36
N LEU A 203 -14.95 -41.89 -3.31
CA LEU A 203 -14.12 -43.06 -3.57
C LEU A 203 -14.39 -44.20 -2.57
N ALA A 204 -14.59 -43.88 -1.29
CA ALA A 204 -14.94 -44.85 -0.27
C ALA A 204 -16.30 -45.51 -0.57
N ALA A 205 -17.32 -44.70 -0.92
CA ALA A 205 -18.64 -45.21 -1.30
C ALA A 205 -18.61 -46.10 -2.56
N GLU A 206 -17.72 -45.83 -3.52
CA GLU A 206 -17.53 -46.66 -4.73
C GLU A 206 -16.76 -47.97 -4.46
N LYS A 207 -15.95 -48.02 -3.40
CA LYS A 207 -15.24 -49.23 -2.97
C LYS A 207 -16.09 -50.13 -2.07
N ALA A 208 -17.13 -49.59 -1.44
CA ALA A 208 -17.99 -50.33 -0.52
C ALA A 208 -18.78 -51.43 -1.23
N THR A 209 -18.69 -52.65 -0.71
CA THR A 209 -19.40 -53.84 -1.24
C THR A 209 -20.63 -54.21 -0.40
N ALA A 210 -20.67 -53.81 0.88
CA ALA A 210 -21.80 -54.02 1.77
C ALA A 210 -22.84 -52.89 1.66
N GLU A 211 -24.11 -53.24 1.52
CA GLU A 211 -25.20 -52.29 1.25
C GLU A 211 -25.42 -51.27 2.39
N ASN A 212 -25.32 -51.71 3.65
CA ASN A 212 -25.42 -50.84 4.83
C ASN A 212 -24.23 -49.87 4.95
N GLU A 213 -23.01 -50.34 4.66
CA GLU A 213 -21.81 -49.51 4.66
C GLU A 213 -21.89 -48.45 3.55
N LYS A 214 -22.38 -48.85 2.36
CA LYS A 214 -22.61 -47.95 1.25
C LYS A 214 -23.61 -46.84 1.59
N ASN A 215 -24.72 -47.16 2.25
CA ASN A 215 -25.69 -46.13 2.67
C ASN A 215 -25.07 -45.12 3.64
N SER A 216 -24.30 -45.58 4.63
CA SER A 216 -23.58 -44.69 5.55
C SER A 216 -22.56 -43.79 4.84
N LEU A 217 -21.80 -44.33 3.88
CA LEU A 217 -20.80 -43.58 3.12
C LEU A 217 -21.43 -42.58 2.14
N LEU A 218 -22.64 -42.88 1.63
CA LEU A 218 -23.39 -41.93 0.81
C LEU A 218 -23.89 -40.72 1.63
N GLU A 219 -24.28 -40.93 2.89
CA GLU A 219 -24.60 -39.82 3.81
C GLU A 219 -23.37 -38.96 4.11
N GLU A 220 -22.22 -39.61 4.37
CA GLU A 220 -20.96 -38.90 4.59
C GLU A 220 -20.51 -38.11 3.34
N LYS A 221 -20.64 -38.71 2.16
CA LYS A 221 -20.40 -38.05 0.88
C LYS A 221 -21.28 -36.80 0.73
N ALA A 222 -22.59 -36.92 0.95
CA ALA A 222 -23.51 -35.79 0.84
C ALA A 222 -23.16 -34.65 1.81
N ALA A 223 -22.77 -34.99 3.04
CA ALA A 223 -22.30 -34.01 4.02
C ALA A 223 -20.99 -33.33 3.58
N ALA A 224 -20.04 -34.09 3.02
CA ALA A 224 -18.77 -33.57 2.54
C ALA A 224 -18.95 -32.68 1.28
N GLU A 225 -19.82 -33.07 0.34
CA GLU A 225 -20.17 -32.26 -0.84
C GLU A 225 -20.84 -30.95 -0.44
N LYS A 226 -21.75 -30.98 0.55
CA LYS A 226 -22.34 -29.76 1.11
C LYS A 226 -21.28 -28.84 1.71
N ALA A 227 -20.35 -29.39 2.49
CA ALA A 227 -19.26 -28.61 3.09
C ALA A 227 -18.33 -28.01 2.01
N ALA A 228 -18.06 -28.75 0.93
CA ALA A 228 -17.30 -28.25 -0.22
C ALA A 228 -18.03 -27.11 -0.95
N ALA A 229 -19.34 -27.24 -1.16
CA ALA A 229 -20.16 -26.18 -1.76
C ALA A 229 -20.19 -24.91 -0.88
N GLU A 230 -20.30 -25.06 0.44
CA GLU A 230 -20.24 -23.93 1.38
C GLU A 230 -18.85 -23.26 1.38
N ALA A 231 -17.76 -24.03 1.29
CA ALA A 231 -16.41 -23.48 1.19
C ALA A 231 -16.21 -22.71 -0.11
N ALA A 232 -16.65 -23.27 -1.25
CA ALA A 232 -16.60 -22.59 -2.54
C ALA A 232 -17.44 -21.31 -2.56
N ALA A 233 -18.61 -21.30 -1.89
CA ALA A 233 -19.44 -20.10 -1.76
C ALA A 233 -18.75 -19.01 -0.92
N ARG A 234 -18.06 -19.38 0.17
CA ARG A 234 -17.26 -18.44 0.96
C ARG A 234 -16.09 -17.86 0.17
N GLU A 235 -15.35 -18.69 -0.55
CA GLU A 235 -14.25 -18.23 -1.42
C GLU A 235 -14.76 -17.29 -2.52
N ALA A 236 -15.89 -17.61 -3.15
CA ALA A 236 -16.51 -16.75 -4.15
C ALA A 236 -16.96 -15.40 -3.57
N ALA A 237 -17.56 -15.40 -2.38
CA ALA A 237 -17.95 -14.17 -1.69
C ALA A 237 -16.73 -13.31 -1.35
N TYR A 238 -15.66 -13.92 -0.84
CA TYR A 238 -14.38 -13.25 -0.56
C TYR A 238 -13.78 -12.62 -1.82
N LYS A 239 -13.73 -13.34 -2.94
CA LYS A 239 -13.24 -12.81 -4.23
C LYS A 239 -14.10 -11.69 -4.78
N ALA A 240 -15.42 -11.79 -4.62
CA ALA A 240 -16.35 -10.74 -5.03
C ALA A 240 -16.18 -9.46 -4.20
N GLU A 241 -15.93 -9.60 -2.89
CA GLU A 241 -15.64 -8.47 -2.01
C GLU A 241 -14.32 -7.78 -2.39
N GLN A 242 -13.25 -8.55 -2.63
CA GLN A 242 -11.97 -7.98 -3.09
C GLN A 242 -12.08 -7.26 -4.43
N GLU A 243 -12.80 -7.83 -5.40
CA GLU A 243 -13.02 -7.19 -6.69
C GLU A 243 -13.85 -5.90 -6.54
N ALA A 244 -14.88 -5.91 -5.68
CA ALA A 244 -15.65 -4.71 -5.38
C ALA A 244 -14.79 -3.61 -4.73
N GLN A 245 -13.88 -3.98 -3.83
CA GLN A 245 -12.91 -3.06 -3.24
C GLN A 245 -11.95 -2.50 -4.31
N ARG A 246 -11.41 -3.33 -5.21
CA ARG A 246 -10.57 -2.87 -6.33
C ARG A 246 -11.31 -1.91 -7.26
N GLN A 247 -12.53 -2.25 -7.66
CA GLN A 247 -13.35 -1.39 -8.51
C GLN A 247 -13.69 -0.05 -7.83
N ALA A 248 -13.91 -0.04 -6.51
CA ALA A 248 -14.12 1.20 -5.76
C ALA A 248 -12.86 2.09 -5.76
N VAL A 249 -11.67 1.50 -5.62
CA VAL A 249 -10.39 2.22 -5.69
C VAL A 249 -10.14 2.75 -7.12
N GLU A 250 -10.37 1.94 -8.15
CA GLU A 250 -10.23 2.36 -9.56
C GLU A 250 -11.23 3.45 -9.97
N ALA A 251 -12.49 3.34 -9.53
CA ALA A 251 -13.53 4.35 -9.77
C ALA A 251 -13.22 5.70 -9.07
N SER A 252 -12.61 5.65 -7.87
CA SER A 252 -12.11 6.85 -7.19
C SER A 252 -10.89 7.45 -7.89
N GLY A 253 -10.09 6.65 -8.61
CA GLY A 253 -8.96 7.12 -9.41
C GLY A 253 -9.38 7.79 -10.72
N ASN A 254 -10.37 7.24 -11.43
CA ASN A 254 -10.75 7.69 -12.77
C ASN A 254 -11.65 8.95 -12.79
N THR A 255 -12.27 9.28 -11.66
CA THR A 255 -13.12 10.48 -11.55
C THR A 255 -12.41 11.79 -11.39
N THR A 256 -11.09 11.77 -11.25
CA THR A 256 -10.28 12.98 -11.24
C THR A 256 -9.83 13.37 -12.64
N LEU A 257 -9.74 12.44 -13.60
CA LEU A 257 -9.27 12.75 -14.97
C LEU A 257 -10.42 13.10 -15.93
N GLN A 258 -11.53 12.34 -15.94
CA GLN A 258 -12.68 12.67 -16.80
C GLN A 258 -13.41 13.96 -16.39
N ALA A 259 -13.50 14.24 -15.08
CA ALA A 259 -14.10 15.50 -14.59
C ALA A 259 -13.22 16.73 -14.88
N GLN A 260 -11.90 16.56 -14.97
CA GLN A 260 -10.96 17.64 -15.34
C GLN A 260 -10.95 17.89 -16.86
N VAL A 261 -11.09 16.86 -17.71
CA VAL A 261 -11.17 17.02 -19.17
C VAL A 261 -12.53 17.61 -19.61
N GLN A 262 -13.64 17.23 -18.95
CA GLN A 262 -14.95 17.81 -19.26
C GLN A 262 -15.06 19.29 -18.86
N ALA A 263 -14.32 19.74 -17.83
CA ALA A 263 -14.28 21.14 -17.40
C ALA A 263 -13.46 22.05 -18.34
N VAL A 264 -12.51 21.50 -19.11
CA VAL A 264 -11.67 22.25 -20.06
C VAL A 264 -12.29 22.31 -21.46
N VAL A 265 -13.08 21.31 -21.87
CA VAL A 265 -13.66 21.25 -23.24
C VAL A 265 -15.05 21.90 -23.33
N ASN A 266 -15.77 22.10 -22.21
CA ASN A 266 -17.13 22.66 -22.21
C ASN A 266 -17.26 24.10 -21.69
N SER A 267 -16.18 24.87 -21.59
CA SER A 267 -16.28 26.34 -21.41
C SER A 267 -15.91 27.09 -22.69
N PRO A 268 -16.87 27.42 -23.57
CA PRO A 268 -16.74 28.58 -24.43
C PRO A 268 -17.22 29.83 -23.67
N SER A 269 -16.39 30.87 -23.66
CA SER A 269 -16.82 32.28 -23.53
C SER A 269 -18.08 32.48 -24.39
N SER A 270 -19.14 33.16 -23.96
CA SER A 270 -19.29 34.63 -23.96
C SER A 270 -20.77 34.99 -23.72
N SER A 271 -21.10 36.19 -23.19
CA SER A 271 -22.33 36.92 -23.59
C SER A 271 -21.93 38.37 -23.90
N GLU A 272 -22.00 38.91 -25.12
CA GLU A 272 -23.14 39.00 -26.05
C GLU A 272 -23.87 37.70 -26.44
N ALA A 273 -25.19 37.79 -26.34
CA ALA A 273 -26.19 36.77 -26.64
C ALA A 273 -26.48 36.66 -28.16
N PRO A 274 -27.27 35.67 -28.66
CA PRO A 274 -27.98 34.64 -27.90
C PRO A 274 -27.77 33.19 -28.40
N ALA A 275 -27.82 32.22 -27.48
CA ALA A 275 -28.71 31.06 -27.59
C ALA A 275 -28.67 30.19 -26.32
N ALA A 276 -29.79 30.25 -25.60
CA ALA A 276 -30.49 29.13 -24.96
C ALA A 276 -29.79 28.25 -23.89
N ALA A 277 -30.38 28.38 -22.68
CA ALA A 277 -30.82 27.30 -21.79
C ALA A 277 -29.82 26.68 -20.79
N ALA A 278 -29.91 27.17 -19.54
CA ALA A 278 -29.79 26.40 -18.30
C ALA A 278 -30.80 25.20 -18.29
N PRO A 279 -30.64 24.11 -17.50
CA PRO A 279 -29.97 24.03 -16.20
C PRO A 279 -29.00 22.83 -16.02
N ALA A 280 -28.03 22.95 -15.11
CA ALA A 280 -27.25 21.81 -14.61
C ALA A 280 -27.49 21.61 -13.11
N VAL A 281 -28.16 20.48 -12.81
CA VAL A 281 -28.11 19.66 -11.59
C VAL A 281 -28.57 18.28 -12.09
N THR A 282 -27.88 17.14 -11.91
CA THR A 282 -27.30 16.59 -10.67
C THR A 282 -26.46 15.32 -10.96
N GLN A 283 -25.32 15.17 -10.26
CA GLN A 283 -24.81 13.95 -9.58
C GLN A 283 -24.30 12.74 -10.42
N SER A 284 -23.32 11.91 -10.02
CA SER A 284 -22.53 11.76 -8.79
C SER A 284 -21.47 10.67 -8.98
N VAL A 285 -20.26 10.86 -8.44
CA VAL A 285 -19.32 9.75 -8.17
C VAL A 285 -18.78 9.89 -6.77
N VAL A 286 -18.76 8.77 -6.05
CA VAL A 286 -18.11 8.59 -4.74
C VAL A 286 -16.59 8.69 -4.90
N ARG A 287 -16.10 9.94 -5.01
CA ARG A 287 -14.95 10.36 -4.21
C ARG A 287 -15.29 10.04 -2.75
N ALA A 288 -14.30 9.71 -1.91
CA ALA A 288 -14.47 9.94 -0.48
C ALA A 288 -15.15 11.30 -0.32
N ASN A 289 -16.33 11.32 0.29
CA ASN A 289 -17.16 12.51 0.40
C ASN A 289 -16.43 13.48 1.33
N ARG A 290 -15.41 14.16 0.79
CA ARG A 290 -14.57 15.09 1.52
C ARG A 290 -15.29 16.41 1.46
N PRO A 291 -15.48 17.10 2.59
CA PRO A 291 -16.20 18.34 2.58
C PRO A 291 -15.48 19.33 1.66
N VAL A 292 -16.21 19.93 0.72
CA VAL A 292 -15.73 21.11 0.02
C VAL A 292 -15.84 22.23 1.03
N TYR A 293 -14.70 22.65 1.57
CA TYR A 293 -14.66 23.69 2.59
C TYR A 293 -14.70 25.07 1.95
N SER A 294 -15.24 26.03 2.70
CA SER A 294 -15.27 27.42 2.28
C SER A 294 -13.85 27.92 1.98
N SER A 295 -13.67 28.72 0.94
CA SER A 295 -12.41 29.48 0.78
C SER A 295 -12.28 30.62 1.82
N SER A 296 -13.36 30.91 2.57
CA SER A 296 -13.34 31.89 3.64
C SER A 296 -12.81 31.29 4.94
N ALA A 297 -12.05 32.08 5.70
CA ALA A 297 -11.61 31.72 7.05
C ALA A 297 -12.59 32.19 8.15
N SER A 298 -13.85 32.48 7.77
CA SER A 298 -14.84 33.15 8.65
C SER A 298 -15.29 32.31 9.85
N SER A 299 -15.10 30.99 9.79
CA SER A 299 -15.40 30.06 10.89
C SER A 299 -14.33 30.03 11.99
N TYR A 300 -13.17 30.65 11.76
CA TYR A 300 -12.10 30.80 12.75
C TYR A 300 -11.95 32.27 13.14
N PRO A 301 -11.82 32.61 14.45
CA PRO A 301 -11.68 33.99 14.87
C PRO A 301 -10.44 34.65 14.24
N VAL A 302 -10.63 35.84 13.65
CA VAL A 302 -9.55 36.61 13.02
C VAL A 302 -8.38 36.80 13.99
N GLY A 303 -7.17 36.57 13.50
CA GLY A 303 -5.96 36.71 14.30
C GLY A 303 -5.54 35.47 15.07
N GLN A 304 -6.27 34.34 14.96
CA GLN A 304 -5.87 33.05 15.53
C GLN A 304 -5.01 32.21 14.58
N CYS A 305 -4.25 31.25 15.11
CA CYS A 305 -3.41 30.36 14.30
C CYS A 305 -4.23 29.54 13.30
N THR A 306 -5.43 29.11 13.70
CA THR A 306 -6.41 28.40 12.86
C THR A 306 -6.95 29.28 11.73
N TRP A 307 -7.24 30.56 12.01
CA TRP A 307 -7.61 31.54 10.99
C TRP A 307 -6.48 31.74 9.98
N GLY A 308 -5.24 31.94 10.44
CA GLY A 308 -4.08 32.12 9.56
C GLY A 308 -3.81 30.89 8.67
N ALA A 309 -3.86 29.69 9.25
CA ALA A 309 -3.70 28.44 8.51
C ALA A 309 -4.81 28.24 7.48
N LYS A 310 -6.08 28.53 7.83
CA LYS A 310 -7.21 28.45 6.90
C LYS A 310 -7.13 29.48 5.77
N THR A 311 -6.64 30.69 6.04
CA THR A 311 -6.40 31.71 5.00
C THR A 311 -5.32 31.29 4.01
N LEU A 312 -4.22 30.68 4.49
CA LEU A 312 -3.10 30.23 3.66
C LEU A 312 -3.37 28.89 2.95
N ALA A 313 -4.15 28.01 3.58
CA ALA A 313 -4.53 26.69 3.11
C ALA A 313 -6.07 26.58 3.10
N PRO A 314 -6.77 27.19 2.11
CA PRO A 314 -8.24 27.24 2.09
C PRO A 314 -8.92 25.87 1.96
N TRP A 315 -8.16 24.84 1.59
CA TRP A 315 -8.59 23.44 1.56
C TRP A 315 -8.75 22.81 2.96
N ALA A 316 -8.23 23.44 4.02
CA ALA A 316 -8.40 23.00 5.40
C ALA A 316 -9.88 23.01 5.81
N GLY A 317 -10.24 22.23 6.82
CA GLY A 317 -11.63 22.17 7.25
C GLY A 317 -12.14 23.44 7.92
N ASP A 318 -13.46 23.67 7.88
CA ASP A 318 -14.09 24.87 8.46
C ASP A 318 -14.29 24.75 9.98
N TYR A 319 -14.33 23.53 10.54
CA TYR A 319 -14.64 23.27 11.96
C TYR A 319 -13.73 22.21 12.59
N TRP A 320 -12.42 22.33 12.41
CA TRP A 320 -11.43 21.41 12.99
C TRP A 320 -11.03 21.73 14.43
N GLY A 321 -11.68 22.70 15.06
CA GLY A 321 -11.46 23.07 16.46
C GLY A 321 -10.13 23.78 16.69
N ASN A 322 -9.49 23.50 17.83
CA ASN A 322 -8.21 24.09 18.22
C ASN A 322 -7.06 23.52 17.38
N GLY A 323 -5.94 24.25 17.27
CA GLY A 323 -4.81 23.86 16.41
C GLY A 323 -4.32 22.43 16.65
N GLY A 324 -4.17 22.02 17.91
CA GLY A 324 -3.74 20.65 18.26
C GLY A 324 -4.72 19.53 17.89
N GLN A 325 -5.94 19.85 17.47
CA GLN A 325 -6.95 18.87 17.07
C GLN A 325 -6.98 18.65 15.55
N TRP A 326 -6.33 19.52 14.77
CA TRP A 326 -6.49 19.56 13.32
C TRP A 326 -6.04 18.28 12.63
N SER A 327 -4.95 17.63 13.07
CA SER A 327 -4.54 16.36 12.48
C SER A 327 -5.56 15.24 12.71
N ALA A 328 -6.19 15.16 13.89
CA ALA A 328 -7.22 14.16 14.16
C ALA A 328 -8.51 14.46 13.36
N SER A 329 -8.95 15.72 13.32
CA SER A 329 -10.12 16.13 12.53
C SER A 329 -9.89 15.98 11.03
N ALA A 330 -8.70 16.26 10.54
CA ALA A 330 -8.33 16.10 9.14
C ALA A 330 -8.27 14.61 8.76
N ALA A 331 -7.66 13.75 9.58
CA ALA A 331 -7.68 12.30 9.37
C ALA A 331 -9.11 11.74 9.36
N ALA A 332 -9.98 12.17 10.28
CA ALA A 332 -11.39 11.80 10.31
C ALA A 332 -12.16 12.31 9.07
N ALA A 333 -11.75 13.46 8.53
CA ALA A 333 -12.26 14.00 7.26
C ALA A 333 -11.58 13.40 6.01
N GLY A 334 -10.75 12.36 6.18
CA GLY A 334 -10.10 11.61 5.10
C GLY A 334 -8.84 12.23 4.53
N PHE A 335 -8.25 13.25 5.17
CA PHE A 335 -6.97 13.83 4.76
C PHE A 335 -5.80 12.92 5.11
N ARG A 336 -4.80 12.90 4.22
CA ARG A 336 -3.52 12.27 4.54
C ARG A 336 -2.86 13.09 5.64
N VAL A 337 -2.50 12.42 6.72
CA VAL A 337 -1.73 12.97 7.82
C VAL A 337 -0.48 12.13 7.99
N GLY A 338 0.67 12.78 8.15
CA GLY A 338 1.96 12.11 8.27
C GLY A 338 2.93 12.89 9.12
N SER A 339 4.18 12.42 9.17
CA SER A 339 5.25 12.97 9.99
C SER A 339 6.29 13.76 9.20
N GLN A 340 6.13 13.84 7.87
CA GLN A 340 7.09 14.51 7.00
C GLN A 340 6.62 15.92 6.63
N PRO A 341 7.44 16.96 6.81
CA PRO A 341 7.08 18.29 6.34
C PRO A 341 7.13 18.34 4.82
N GLU A 342 6.08 18.90 4.21
CA GLU A 342 6.01 19.20 2.78
C GLU A 342 5.58 20.66 2.61
N VAL A 343 6.15 21.36 1.63
CA VAL A 343 5.72 22.74 1.32
C VAL A 343 4.24 22.73 0.95
N GLY A 344 3.45 23.59 1.59
CA GLY A 344 2.00 23.65 1.45
C GLY A 344 1.22 22.74 2.40
N ALA A 345 1.88 21.84 3.14
CA ALA A 345 1.25 21.08 4.21
C ALA A 345 0.93 21.97 5.42
N ILE A 346 -0.11 21.61 6.17
CA ILE A 346 -0.40 22.23 7.46
C ILE A 346 0.34 21.45 8.53
N ALA A 347 1.32 22.08 9.17
CA ALA A 347 1.94 21.57 10.38
C ALA A 347 0.98 21.78 11.56
N CYS A 348 0.72 20.71 12.31
CA CYS A 348 -0.18 20.65 13.45
C CYS A 348 0.62 20.17 14.67
N TRP A 349 0.71 21.00 15.70
CA TRP A 349 1.39 20.72 16.95
C TRP A 349 0.38 20.39 18.05
N THR A 350 0.46 19.17 18.57
CA THR A 350 -0.42 18.66 19.62
C THR A 350 0.33 18.64 20.94
N ASP A 351 -0.11 19.42 21.93
CA ASP A 351 0.56 19.59 23.23
C ASP A 351 -0.33 19.19 24.43
N GLY A 352 -1.49 18.59 24.17
CA GLY A 352 -2.49 18.25 25.20
C GLY A 352 -3.38 19.42 25.62
N GLY A 353 -3.19 20.62 25.04
CA GLY A 353 -4.01 21.82 25.25
C GLY A 353 -4.60 22.37 23.95
N TYR A 354 -4.46 23.68 23.72
CA TYR A 354 -4.94 24.32 22.49
C TYR A 354 -4.10 23.92 21.26
N GLY A 355 -2.82 23.57 21.44
CA GLY A 355 -1.89 23.29 20.35
C GLY A 355 -1.66 24.47 19.41
N HIS A 356 -1.09 24.19 18.24
CA HIS A 356 -0.78 25.21 17.24
C HIS A 356 -0.84 24.68 15.81
N VAL A 357 -1.13 25.53 14.83
CA VAL A 357 -1.09 25.18 13.40
C VAL A 357 -0.42 26.27 12.57
N ALA A 358 0.29 25.84 11.52
CA ALA A 358 0.95 26.72 10.55
C ALA A 358 1.02 26.06 9.17
N VAL A 359 1.23 26.84 8.11
CA VAL A 359 1.48 26.30 6.77
C VAL A 359 2.97 26.30 6.48
N VAL A 360 3.50 25.15 6.05
CA VAL A 360 4.91 24.98 5.71
C VAL A 360 5.22 25.74 4.42
N THR A 361 6.19 26.66 4.48
CA THR A 361 6.60 27.50 3.34
C THR A 361 7.95 27.10 2.76
N ALA A 362 8.81 26.46 3.56
CA ALA A 362 10.06 25.88 3.09
C ALA A 362 10.46 24.67 3.94
N VAL A 363 11.10 23.69 3.32
CA VAL A 363 11.59 22.48 4.01
C VAL A 363 13.06 22.28 3.66
N GLN A 364 13.88 22.16 4.70
CA GLN A 364 15.29 21.78 4.56
C GLN A 364 15.51 20.38 5.13
N SER A 365 14.82 20.03 6.22
CA SER A 365 14.77 18.68 6.79
C SER A 365 13.52 18.51 7.67
N THR A 366 13.29 17.30 8.18
CA THR A 366 12.26 17.02 9.21
C THR A 366 12.45 17.85 10.48
N THR A 367 13.66 18.33 10.72
CA THR A 367 14.07 19.13 11.88
C THR A 367 14.45 20.57 11.51
N SER A 368 14.17 21.03 10.29
CA SER A 368 14.45 22.39 9.83
C SER A 368 13.45 22.78 8.75
N ILE A 369 12.45 23.57 9.15
CA ILE A 369 11.41 24.10 8.26
C ILE A 369 11.25 25.61 8.44
N GLN A 370 10.66 26.27 7.45
CA GLN A 370 10.01 27.55 7.63
C GLN A 370 8.50 27.38 7.51
N VAL A 371 7.77 28.18 8.28
CA VAL A 371 6.31 28.23 8.22
C VAL A 371 5.83 29.67 8.08
N SER A 372 4.63 29.84 7.51
CA SER A 372 3.83 31.04 7.63
C SER A 372 2.64 30.73 8.54
N GLU A 373 2.42 31.58 9.54
CA GLU A 373 1.49 31.32 10.64
C GLU A 373 0.87 32.61 11.16
N ALA A 374 -0.11 32.48 12.05
CA ALA A 374 -0.68 33.59 12.80
C ALA A 374 -0.76 33.24 14.30
N ASN A 375 -0.86 34.25 15.14
CA ASN A 375 -0.90 34.16 16.61
C ASN A 375 0.32 33.45 17.24
N TYR A 376 1.52 33.62 16.66
CA TYR A 376 2.74 33.15 17.31
C TYR A 376 3.22 34.20 18.32
N LEU A 377 3.32 33.82 19.61
CA LEU A 377 3.70 34.71 20.71
C LEU A 377 2.87 36.02 20.79
N GLY A 378 1.58 35.94 20.44
CA GLY A 378 0.66 37.08 20.47
C GLY A 378 0.66 37.95 19.21
N GLN A 379 1.48 37.62 18.21
CA GLN A 379 1.46 38.29 16.91
C GLN A 379 0.35 37.72 16.02
N GLN A 380 -0.78 38.42 15.95
CA GLN A 380 -2.01 37.95 15.31
C GLN A 380 -2.03 38.10 13.77
N SER A 381 -1.08 38.84 13.19
CA SER A 381 -0.96 38.91 11.72
C SER A 381 -0.53 37.56 11.11
N ILE A 382 -0.66 37.42 9.79
CA ILE A 382 -0.10 36.26 9.06
C ILE A 382 1.32 36.62 8.60
N GLY A 383 2.29 35.76 8.90
CA GLY A 383 3.66 35.96 8.46
C GLY A 383 4.60 34.83 8.88
N ASN A 384 5.87 34.99 8.53
CA ASN A 384 6.93 34.11 9.00
C ASN A 384 7.60 34.75 10.23
N TYR A 385 7.41 34.14 11.40
CA TYR A 385 7.91 34.68 12.67
C TYR A 385 9.09 33.91 13.25
N ARG A 386 9.33 32.68 12.77
CA ARG A 386 10.34 31.77 13.32
C ARG A 386 11.59 31.64 12.45
N GLY A 387 11.52 31.99 11.16
CA GLY A 387 12.57 31.67 10.20
C GLY A 387 12.74 30.15 10.07
N TRP A 388 13.98 29.68 9.93
CA TRP A 388 14.30 28.25 9.99
C TRP A 388 14.28 27.77 11.44
N PHE A 389 13.46 26.78 11.76
CA PHE A 389 13.36 26.22 13.10
C PHE A 389 13.12 24.71 13.06
N ASN A 390 13.38 24.06 14.20
CA ASN A 390 13.06 22.64 14.37
C ASN A 390 11.62 22.45 14.85
N PRO A 391 10.73 21.89 14.02
CA PRO A 391 9.33 21.73 14.39
C PRO A 391 9.11 20.65 15.45
N THR A 392 10.01 19.67 15.62
CA THR A 392 9.81 18.57 16.57
C THR A 392 10.11 18.94 18.02
N THR A 393 10.84 20.04 18.22
CA THR A 393 11.20 20.58 19.54
C THR A 393 10.52 21.92 19.82
N ALA A 394 9.60 22.37 18.94
CA ALA A 394 9.01 23.70 19.02
C ALA A 394 7.89 23.77 20.08
N GLN A 395 6.91 22.88 19.99
CA GLN A 395 5.77 22.79 20.92
C GLN A 395 5.06 21.46 20.72
N GLY A 396 5.00 20.59 21.73
CA GLY A 396 4.29 19.31 21.61
C GLY A 396 4.78 18.41 20.47
N THR A 397 3.92 17.49 20.02
CA THR A 397 4.20 16.57 18.91
C THR A 397 3.68 17.15 17.60
N VAL A 398 4.55 17.22 16.58
CA VAL A 398 4.17 17.72 15.25
C VAL A 398 3.70 16.60 14.33
N SER A 399 2.64 16.88 13.59
CA SER A 399 2.15 16.11 12.45
C SER A 399 1.84 17.05 11.29
N TYR A 400 1.78 16.52 10.07
CA TYR A 400 1.55 17.30 8.85
C TYR A 400 0.32 16.79 8.13
N ILE A 401 -0.58 17.70 7.81
CA ILE A 401 -1.78 17.44 7.02
C ILE A 401 -1.46 17.87 5.59
N TYR A 402 -1.59 16.96 4.64
CA TYR A 402 -1.19 17.24 3.26
C TYR A 402 -2.35 17.78 2.43
N PRO A 403 -2.13 18.83 1.61
CA PRO A 403 -2.99 19.07 0.46
C PRO A 403 -2.80 17.87 -0.47
N ASN A 404 -3.89 17.21 -0.86
CA ASN A 404 -3.76 16.14 -1.84
C ASN A 404 -3.39 16.69 -3.21
#